data_AF-A0A2D9Q7X2-F1
#
_entry.id   AF-A0A2D9Q7X2-F1
#
_cell.length_a   1.000
_cell.length_b   1.000
_cell.length_c   1.000
_cell.angle_alpha   90.00
_cell.angle_beta   90.00
_cell.angle_gamma   90.00
#
_symmetry.space_group_name_H-M   'P 1'
#
loop_
_entity.id
_entity.type
_entity.pdbx_description
1 polymer ?
#
loop_
_entity_poly.entity_id
_entity_poly.type
_entity_poly.pdbx_seq_one_letter_code
_entity_poly.pdbx_strand_id
1 'polypeptide(L)'
;MKALSSPLFYLWLLSFLFFSSCQVTLAPAYDQAIVDKVTVNSELAMRFFAQVDGGTESDTFTLREPIYNQLIGSFESLKLQAKARPVPENAALDKINALLASKGTSPIAGDYPSAFAFDQIAATFAKMKNTDKTQGLKPVVLEAFKGQIEIYLDQAITYEGFLKR
;
A
#
# COMPACT_ATOMS: atom_id res chain seq x y z
N MET A 1 -59.54 -8.92 -17.63
CA MET A 1 -58.45 -8.56 -16.71
C MET A 1 -58.30 -7.04 -16.74
N LYS A 2 -58.79 -6.32 -15.71
CA LYS A 2 -58.66 -4.86 -15.63
C LYS A 2 -57.29 -4.54 -15.04
N ALA A 3 -56.45 -3.86 -15.80
CA ALA A 3 -55.16 -3.37 -15.33
C ALA A 3 -55.40 -2.38 -14.19
N LEU A 4 -54.78 -2.63 -13.04
CA LEU A 4 -54.88 -1.81 -11.85
C LEU A 4 -54.01 -0.56 -12.03
N SER A 5 -54.50 0.43 -12.79
CA SER A 5 -53.82 1.71 -13.03
C SER A 5 -54.04 2.66 -11.84
N SER A 6 -53.54 2.29 -10.67
CA SER A 6 -53.58 3.14 -9.48
C SER A 6 -52.42 4.14 -9.50
N PRO A 7 -52.66 5.47 -9.38
CA PRO A 7 -51.59 6.46 -9.31
C PRO A 7 -50.69 6.25 -8.08
N LEU A 8 -51.17 5.55 -7.03
CA LEU A 8 -50.33 5.13 -5.89
C LEU A 8 -49.23 4.16 -6.30
N PHE A 9 -49.46 3.28 -7.29
CA PHE A 9 -48.46 2.31 -7.74
C PHE A 9 -47.28 3.00 -8.44
N TYR A 10 -47.56 4.00 -9.28
CA TYR A 10 -46.53 4.82 -9.92
C TYR A 10 -45.74 5.68 -8.92
N LEU A 11 -46.39 6.20 -7.87
CA LEU A 11 -45.72 6.95 -6.80
C LEU A 11 -44.80 6.07 -5.95
N TRP A 12 -45.19 4.80 -5.76
CA TRP A 12 -44.38 3.80 -5.07
C TRP A 12 -43.18 3.37 -5.93
N LEU A 13 -43.39 3.18 -7.23
CA LEU A 13 -42.32 2.88 -8.19
C LEU A 13 -41.30 4.01 -8.30
N LEU A 14 -41.77 5.27 -8.30
CA LEU A 14 -40.91 6.46 -8.33
C LEU A 14 -40.10 6.61 -7.03
N SER A 15 -40.68 6.29 -5.87
CA SER A 15 -39.99 6.33 -4.58
C SER A 15 -38.84 5.31 -4.50
N PHE A 16 -38.99 4.11 -5.08
CA PHE A 16 -37.91 3.10 -5.11
C PHE A 16 -36.69 3.51 -5.95
N LEU A 17 -36.88 4.36 -6.98
CA LEU A 17 -35.80 4.86 -7.83
C LEU A 17 -34.88 5.88 -7.13
N PHE A 18 -35.34 6.53 -6.06
CA PHE A 18 -34.54 7.54 -5.35
C PHE A 18 -33.62 6.97 -4.26
N PHE A 19 -33.78 5.71 -3.85
CA PHE A 19 -32.98 5.12 -2.76
C PHE A 19 -31.69 4.40 -3.23
N SER A 20 -31.40 4.35 -4.53
CA SER A 20 -30.32 3.51 -5.07
C SER A 20 -28.96 4.17 -5.25
N SER A 21 -28.78 5.47 -4.94
CA SER A 21 -27.63 6.24 -5.49
C SER A 21 -26.59 6.79 -4.50
N CYS A 22 -26.68 6.54 -3.20
CA CYS A 22 -25.63 6.99 -2.26
C CYS A 22 -24.63 5.87 -1.91
N GLN A 23 -23.81 5.45 -2.87
CA GLN A 23 -22.64 4.62 -2.55
C GLN A 23 -21.46 5.51 -2.15
N VAL A 24 -21.28 5.71 -0.84
CA VAL A 24 -20.12 6.43 -0.30
C VAL A 24 -18.89 5.52 -0.43
N THR A 25 -17.90 5.94 -1.23
CA THR A 25 -16.61 5.23 -1.32
C THR A 25 -15.64 5.85 -0.32
N LEU A 26 -15.29 5.12 0.72
CA LEU A 26 -14.32 5.55 1.75
C LEU A 26 -12.87 5.16 1.42
N ALA A 27 -12.65 4.42 0.34
CA ALA A 27 -11.35 3.88 -0.05
C ALA A 27 -11.17 4.02 -1.56
N PRO A 28 -9.93 4.08 -2.06
CA PRO A 28 -9.65 4.14 -3.49
C PRO A 28 -10.16 2.88 -4.22
N ALA A 29 -10.23 2.96 -5.54
CA ALA A 29 -10.52 1.79 -6.36
C ALA A 29 -9.39 0.76 -6.27
N TYR A 30 -9.79 -0.51 -6.34
CA TYR A 30 -8.86 -1.63 -6.51
C TYR A 30 -8.05 -1.49 -7.80
N ASP A 31 -6.75 -1.76 -7.73
CA ASP A 31 -5.87 -1.77 -8.88
C ASP A 31 -5.10 -3.11 -8.93
N GLN A 32 -5.49 -3.96 -9.88
CA GLN A 32 -4.85 -5.27 -10.08
C GLN A 32 -3.37 -5.13 -10.42
N ALA A 33 -2.95 -4.07 -11.12
CA ALA A 33 -1.55 -3.90 -11.49
C ALA A 33 -0.67 -3.64 -10.26
N ILE A 34 -1.19 -2.98 -9.22
CA ILE A 34 -0.47 -2.80 -7.95
C ILE A 34 -0.32 -4.16 -7.25
N VAL A 35 -1.39 -4.96 -7.20
CA VAL A 35 -1.38 -6.30 -6.59
C VAL A 35 -0.39 -7.23 -7.29
N ASP A 36 -0.40 -7.27 -8.62
CA ASP A 36 0.50 -8.11 -9.39
C ASP A 36 1.96 -7.68 -9.17
N LYS A 37 2.22 -6.36 -9.19
CA LYS A 37 3.57 -5.83 -8.98
C LYS A 37 4.07 -6.05 -7.57
N VAL A 38 3.25 -5.85 -6.52
CA VAL A 38 3.70 -6.14 -5.14
C VAL A 38 3.99 -7.63 -4.99
N THR A 39 3.18 -8.51 -5.59
CA THR A 39 3.39 -9.96 -5.54
C THR A 39 4.73 -10.34 -6.17
N VAL A 40 4.98 -9.91 -7.41
CA VAL A 40 6.25 -10.17 -8.12
C VAL A 40 7.46 -9.63 -7.36
N ASN A 41 7.37 -8.42 -6.80
CA ASN A 41 8.50 -7.82 -6.07
C ASN A 41 8.68 -8.43 -4.67
N SER A 42 7.63 -8.96 -4.06
CA SER A 42 7.72 -9.76 -2.82
C SER A 42 8.46 -11.06 -3.08
N GLU A 43 8.14 -11.76 -4.17
CA GLU A 43 8.87 -12.97 -4.58
C GLU A 43 10.35 -12.68 -4.83
N LEU A 44 10.66 -11.57 -5.52
CA LEU A 44 12.04 -11.13 -5.73
C LEU A 44 12.76 -10.86 -4.40
N ALA A 45 12.10 -10.17 -3.46
CA ALA A 45 12.66 -9.90 -2.13
C ALA A 45 12.96 -11.21 -1.38
N MET A 46 12.03 -12.17 -1.39
CA MET A 46 12.22 -13.46 -0.72
C MET A 46 13.35 -14.28 -1.35
N ARG A 47 13.47 -14.27 -2.69
CA ARG A 47 14.59 -14.90 -3.40
C ARG A 47 15.92 -14.24 -3.04
N PHE A 48 15.94 -12.91 -2.96
CA PHE A 48 17.13 -12.17 -2.57
C PHE A 48 17.56 -12.52 -1.14
N PHE A 49 16.63 -12.56 -0.18
CA PHE A 49 16.94 -13.01 1.19
C PHE A 49 17.48 -14.43 1.23
N ALA A 50 16.88 -15.36 0.49
CA ALA A 50 17.39 -16.72 0.39
C ALA A 50 18.81 -16.79 -0.19
N GLN A 51 19.14 -15.91 -1.15
CA GLN A 51 20.49 -15.81 -1.72
C GLN A 51 21.53 -15.34 -0.70
N VAL A 52 21.15 -14.50 0.26
CA VAL A 52 22.06 -13.90 1.24
C VAL A 52 21.93 -14.46 2.66
N ASP A 53 21.16 -15.53 2.86
CA ASP A 53 20.76 -16.10 4.17
C ASP A 53 21.93 -16.36 5.13
N GLY A 54 23.09 -16.77 4.60
CA GLY A 54 24.32 -16.99 5.38
C GLY A 54 25.05 -15.71 5.79
N GLY A 55 24.53 -14.54 5.45
CA GLY A 55 25.22 -13.26 5.52
C GLY A 55 26.04 -12.97 4.26
N THR A 56 26.71 -11.81 4.27
CA THR A 56 27.50 -11.32 3.15
C THR A 56 28.76 -10.60 3.62
N GLU A 57 29.74 -10.52 2.74
CA GLU A 57 30.94 -9.71 2.92
C GLU A 57 30.88 -8.46 2.03
N SER A 58 31.46 -7.35 2.51
CA SER A 58 31.43 -6.06 1.79
C SER A 58 32.15 -6.07 0.44
N ASP A 59 33.17 -6.91 0.29
CA ASP A 59 33.98 -7.05 -0.93
C ASP A 59 33.18 -7.62 -2.12
N THR A 60 32.15 -8.42 -1.83
CA THR A 60 31.25 -9.02 -2.83
C THR A 60 30.01 -8.17 -3.11
N PHE A 61 29.90 -6.97 -2.54
CA PHE A 61 28.72 -6.10 -2.65
C PHE A 61 28.31 -5.79 -4.10
N THR A 62 29.28 -5.62 -4.99
CA THR A 62 29.03 -5.30 -6.41
C THR A 62 28.17 -6.35 -7.12
N LEU A 63 28.17 -7.60 -6.65
CA LEU A 63 27.31 -8.67 -7.17
C LEU A 63 25.83 -8.49 -6.81
N ARG A 64 25.55 -7.80 -5.70
CA ARG A 64 24.20 -7.62 -5.13
C ARG A 64 23.62 -6.23 -5.38
N GLU A 65 24.46 -5.23 -5.66
CA GLU A 65 24.03 -3.86 -5.92
C GLU A 65 22.89 -3.74 -6.96
N PRO A 66 22.92 -4.46 -8.11
CA PRO A 66 21.82 -4.39 -9.06
C PRO A 66 20.48 -4.85 -8.49
N ILE A 67 20.49 -5.89 -7.64
CA ILE A 67 19.27 -6.44 -7.01
C ILE A 67 18.69 -5.43 -6.01
N TYR A 68 19.54 -4.78 -5.20
CA TYR A 68 19.09 -3.70 -4.33
C TYR A 68 18.45 -2.56 -5.12
N ASN A 69 19.10 -2.11 -6.19
CA ASN A 69 18.58 -1.00 -7.01
C ASN A 69 17.22 -1.35 -7.62
N GLN A 70 17.07 -2.60 -8.08
CA GLN A 70 15.80 -3.10 -8.59
C GLN A 70 14.72 -3.11 -7.50
N LEU A 71 14.99 -3.67 -6.32
CA LEU A 71 14.04 -3.72 -5.21
C LEU A 71 13.63 -2.31 -4.76
N ILE A 72 14.59 -1.43 -4.53
CA ILE A 72 14.33 -0.04 -4.12
C ILE A 72 13.45 0.67 -5.15
N GLY A 73 13.85 0.66 -6.44
CA GLY A 73 13.10 1.32 -7.50
C GLY A 73 11.69 0.72 -7.71
N SER A 74 11.54 -0.59 -7.56
CA SER A 74 10.23 -1.25 -7.63
C SER A 74 9.28 -0.78 -6.54
N PHE A 75 9.74 -0.69 -5.29
CA PHE A 75 8.90 -0.24 -4.18
C PHE A 75 8.65 1.27 -4.19
N GLU A 76 9.60 2.09 -4.64
CA GLU A 76 9.36 3.51 -4.91
C GLU A 76 8.31 3.73 -6.01
N SER A 77 8.36 2.92 -7.07
CA SER A 77 7.35 2.93 -8.14
C SER A 77 5.97 2.49 -7.65
N LEU A 78 5.90 1.47 -6.80
CA LEU A 78 4.65 1.03 -6.16
C LEU A 78 4.05 2.12 -5.27
N LYS A 79 4.88 2.82 -4.47
CA LYS A 79 4.46 4.00 -3.71
C LYS A 79 3.85 5.07 -4.61
N LEU A 80 4.52 5.41 -5.72
CA LEU A 80 4.03 6.42 -6.65
C LEU A 80 2.68 6.02 -7.25
N GLN A 81 2.54 4.77 -7.69
CA GLN A 81 1.28 4.24 -8.23
C GLN A 81 0.16 4.26 -7.19
N ALA A 82 0.44 3.82 -5.97
CA ALA A 82 -0.52 3.83 -4.89
C ALA A 82 -1.02 5.25 -4.60
N LYS A 83 -0.11 6.25 -4.55
CA LYS A 83 -0.41 7.67 -4.34
C LYS A 83 -1.13 8.35 -5.50
N ALA A 84 -0.97 7.85 -6.73
CA ALA A 84 -1.62 8.41 -7.90
C ALA A 84 -3.13 8.14 -7.95
N ARG A 85 -3.63 7.24 -7.10
CA ARG A 85 -5.07 7.00 -6.98
C ARG A 85 -5.78 8.24 -6.41
N PRO A 86 -7.05 8.49 -6.75
CA PRO A 86 -7.85 9.51 -6.09
C PRO A 86 -8.21 9.08 -4.67
N VAL A 87 -7.99 9.94 -3.68
CA VAL A 87 -8.49 9.75 -2.30
C VAL A 87 -9.89 10.36 -2.23
N PRO A 88 -10.93 9.60 -1.88
CA PRO A 88 -12.26 10.19 -1.67
C PRO A 88 -12.21 11.19 -0.52
N GLU A 89 -12.81 12.37 -0.70
CA GLU A 89 -12.90 13.37 0.37
C GLU A 89 -13.69 12.80 1.56
N ASN A 90 -13.18 13.04 2.77
CA ASN A 90 -13.79 12.56 4.00
C ASN A 90 -13.95 13.72 4.99
N ALA A 91 -15.18 14.24 5.05
CA ALA A 91 -15.55 15.34 5.93
C ALA A 91 -15.29 15.05 7.43
N ALA A 92 -15.22 13.78 7.86
CA ALA A 92 -14.83 13.43 9.22
C ALA A 92 -13.31 13.57 9.42
N LEU A 93 -12.50 13.16 8.44
CA LEU A 93 -11.06 13.32 8.46
C LEU A 93 -10.67 14.80 8.45
N ASP A 94 -11.38 15.64 7.69
CA ASP A 94 -11.17 17.10 7.68
C ASP A 94 -11.41 17.73 9.05
N LYS A 95 -12.48 17.32 9.74
CA LYS A 95 -12.79 17.79 11.10
C LYS A 95 -11.73 17.33 12.10
N ILE A 96 -11.27 16.09 12.01
CA ILE A 96 -10.20 15.56 12.87
C ILE A 96 -8.91 16.35 12.62
N ASN A 97 -8.55 16.60 11.36
CA ASN A 97 -7.37 17.38 11.00
C ASN A 97 -7.44 18.83 11.47
N ALA A 98 -8.61 19.47 11.39
CA ALA A 98 -8.82 20.81 11.95
C ALA A 98 -8.63 20.81 13.48
N LEU A 99 -9.11 19.78 14.19
CA LEU A 99 -8.90 19.62 15.63
C LEU A 99 -7.42 19.38 15.97
N LEU A 100 -6.72 18.55 15.21
CA LEU A 100 -5.28 18.29 15.41
C LEU A 100 -4.45 19.55 15.18
N ALA A 101 -4.74 20.30 14.11
CA ALA A 101 -4.10 21.58 13.83
C ALA A 101 -4.34 22.60 14.97
N SER A 102 -5.56 22.65 15.52
CA SER A 102 -5.87 23.51 16.68
C SER A 102 -5.09 23.14 17.95
N LYS A 103 -4.56 21.91 18.02
CA LYS A 103 -3.74 21.39 19.13
C LYS A 103 -2.23 21.43 18.82
N GLY A 104 -1.82 21.99 17.67
CA GLY A 104 -0.42 22.05 17.26
C GLY A 104 0.13 20.71 16.75
N THR A 105 -0.73 19.75 16.42
CA THR A 105 -0.34 18.44 15.89
C THR A 105 -0.47 18.45 14.36
N SER A 106 0.44 17.78 13.67
CA SER A 106 0.38 17.63 12.21
C SER A 106 -0.92 16.93 11.77
N PRO A 107 -1.51 17.34 10.63
CA PRO A 107 -2.67 16.65 10.08
C PRO A 107 -2.33 15.19 9.76
N ILE A 108 -3.31 14.32 9.94
CA ILE A 108 -3.26 12.96 9.38
C ILE A 108 -3.35 13.13 7.86
N ALA A 109 -2.24 12.89 7.18
CA ALA A 109 -2.23 12.79 5.74
C ALA A 109 -3.10 11.59 5.33
N GLY A 110 -4.03 11.79 4.39
CA GLY A 110 -4.82 10.71 3.79
C GLY A 110 -4.00 9.82 2.86
N ASP A 111 -2.72 9.59 3.17
CA ASP A 111 -1.85 8.73 2.39
C ASP A 111 -2.32 7.28 2.54
N TYR A 112 -2.25 6.52 1.45
CA TYR A 112 -2.70 5.13 1.45
C TYR A 112 -1.82 4.28 2.36
N PRO A 113 -2.40 3.40 3.21
CA PRO A 113 -1.62 2.48 4.04
C PRO A 113 -0.56 1.70 3.25
N SER A 114 -0.89 1.24 2.05
CA SER A 114 0.07 0.58 1.16
C SER A 114 1.15 1.52 0.63
N ALA A 115 0.84 2.77 0.31
CA ALA A 115 1.85 3.75 -0.13
C ALA A 115 2.88 4.03 0.96
N PHE A 116 2.43 4.14 2.22
CA PHE A 116 3.33 4.24 3.37
C PHE A 116 4.18 2.98 3.51
N ALA A 117 3.57 1.80 3.45
CA ALA A 117 4.30 0.53 3.56
C ALA A 117 5.36 0.37 2.45
N PHE A 118 5.02 0.68 1.19
CA PHE A 118 5.97 0.64 0.07
C PHE A 118 7.16 1.59 0.28
N ASP A 119 6.92 2.79 0.81
CA ASP A 119 7.98 3.72 1.18
C ASP A 119 8.92 3.14 2.24
N GLN A 120 8.36 2.51 3.28
CA GLN A 120 9.15 1.90 4.33
C GLN A 120 9.95 0.69 3.84
N ILE A 121 9.42 -0.11 2.92
CA ILE A 121 10.15 -1.22 2.30
C ILE A 121 11.35 -0.68 1.51
N ALA A 122 11.14 0.33 0.65
CA ALA A 122 12.21 0.94 -0.13
C ALA A 122 13.30 1.54 0.78
N ALA A 123 12.91 2.27 1.82
CA ALA A 123 13.83 2.82 2.80
C ALA A 123 14.61 1.73 3.56
N THR A 124 13.96 0.61 3.89
CA THR A 124 14.60 -0.53 4.56
C THR A 124 15.63 -1.19 3.65
N PHE A 125 15.30 -1.42 2.37
CA PHE A 125 16.27 -1.91 1.39
C PHE A 125 17.43 -0.93 1.15
N ALA A 126 17.18 0.37 1.12
CA ALA A 126 18.25 1.38 0.98
C ALA A 126 19.20 1.35 2.18
N LYS A 127 18.67 1.20 3.40
CA LYS A 127 19.47 1.04 4.62
C LYS A 127 20.26 -0.27 4.62
N MET A 128 19.63 -1.36 4.19
CA MET A 128 20.28 -2.67 4.03
C MET A 128 21.41 -2.60 3.00
N LYS A 129 21.17 -2.00 1.82
CA LYS A 129 22.16 -1.75 0.77
C LYS A 129 23.39 -1.03 1.33
N ASN A 130 23.17 0.06 2.08
CA ASN A 130 24.26 0.82 2.67
C ASN A 130 25.04 0.00 3.71
N THR A 131 24.33 -0.77 4.54
CA THR A 131 24.95 -1.65 5.54
C THR A 131 25.83 -2.70 4.86
N ASP A 132 25.28 -3.43 3.90
CA ASP A 132 25.98 -4.44 3.10
C ASP A 132 27.22 -3.86 2.40
N LYS A 133 27.09 -2.70 1.77
CA LYS A 133 28.20 -2.00 1.12
C LYS A 133 29.34 -1.66 2.08
N THR A 134 29.02 -1.23 3.29
CA THR A 134 30.03 -0.75 4.25
C THR A 134 30.75 -1.87 5.01
N GLN A 135 30.05 -2.95 5.34
CA GLN A 135 30.56 -3.96 6.27
C GLN A 135 30.00 -5.37 6.04
N GLY A 136 29.29 -5.58 4.94
CA GLY A 136 28.54 -6.82 4.72
C GLY A 136 27.31 -6.93 5.63
N LEU A 137 26.65 -8.08 5.58
CA LEU A 137 25.47 -8.39 6.37
C LEU A 137 25.76 -9.57 7.28
N LYS A 138 25.69 -9.33 8.59
CA LYS A 138 25.68 -10.42 9.57
C LYS A 138 24.30 -11.08 9.59
N PRO A 139 24.18 -12.40 9.81
CA PRO A 139 22.88 -13.10 9.79
C PRO A 139 21.79 -12.44 10.66
N VAL A 140 22.13 -12.00 11.88
CA VAL A 140 21.15 -11.33 12.77
C VAL A 140 20.66 -9.99 12.21
N VAL A 141 21.54 -9.25 11.54
CA VAL A 141 21.20 -7.96 10.92
C VAL A 141 20.32 -8.19 9.68
N LEU A 142 20.65 -9.21 8.90
CA LEU A 142 19.83 -9.64 7.76
C LEU A 142 18.41 -10.00 8.21
N GLU A 143 18.27 -10.84 9.24
CA GLU A 143 16.95 -11.24 9.76
C GLU A 143 16.14 -10.04 10.27
N ALA A 144 16.79 -9.05 10.89
CA ALA A 144 16.10 -7.82 11.30
C ALA A 144 15.57 -7.01 10.09
N PHE A 145 16.37 -6.89 9.02
CA PHE A 145 15.91 -6.23 7.79
C PHE A 145 14.78 -6.99 7.11
N LYS A 146 14.92 -8.32 7.01
CA LYS A 146 13.90 -9.21 6.46
C LYS A 146 12.59 -9.08 7.22
N GLY A 147 12.62 -9.19 8.55
CA GLY A 147 11.43 -9.05 9.38
C GLY A 147 10.75 -7.68 9.21
N GLN A 148 11.52 -6.59 9.14
CA GLN A 148 10.95 -5.26 8.88
C GLN A 148 10.27 -5.19 7.50
N ILE A 149 10.88 -5.76 6.47
CA ILE A 149 10.31 -5.79 5.12
C ILE A 149 9.05 -6.66 5.06
N GLU A 150 9.05 -7.83 5.70
CA GLU A 150 7.88 -8.72 5.77
C GLU A 150 6.69 -8.06 6.46
N ILE A 151 6.91 -7.30 7.55
CA ILE A 151 5.84 -6.55 8.23
C ILE A 151 5.18 -5.54 7.29
N TYR A 152 5.97 -4.77 6.54
CA TYR A 152 5.40 -3.79 5.61
C TYR A 152 4.80 -4.44 4.37
N LEU A 153 5.35 -5.57 3.91
CA LEU A 153 4.74 -6.35 2.83
C LEU A 153 3.36 -6.87 3.24
N ASP A 154 3.21 -7.41 4.44
CA ASP A 154 1.93 -7.85 5.00
C ASP A 154 0.92 -6.70 5.03
N GLN A 155 1.33 -5.53 5.52
CA GLN A 155 0.47 -4.33 5.55
C GLN A 155 0.02 -3.91 4.14
N ALA A 156 0.94 -3.88 3.17
CA ALA A 156 0.63 -3.48 1.82
C ALA A 156 -0.30 -4.49 1.12
N ILE A 157 0.03 -5.78 1.18
CA ILE A 157 -0.73 -6.85 0.53
C ILE A 157 -2.12 -6.97 1.14
N THR A 158 -2.22 -6.92 2.47
CA THR A 158 -3.50 -6.96 3.18
C THR A 158 -4.40 -5.79 2.77
N TYR A 159 -3.85 -4.58 2.74
CA TYR A 159 -4.62 -3.40 2.35
C TYR A 159 -5.08 -3.45 0.89
N GLU A 160 -4.18 -3.77 -0.05
CA GLU A 160 -4.54 -3.88 -1.47
C GLU A 160 -5.54 -5.02 -1.73
N GLY A 161 -5.39 -6.14 -1.01
CA GLY A 161 -6.35 -7.24 -1.03
C GLY A 161 -7.74 -6.82 -0.54
N PHE A 162 -7.82 -6.00 0.52
CA PHE A 162 -9.08 -5.47 1.04
C PHE A 162 -9.82 -4.57 0.04
N LEU A 163 -9.11 -3.89 -0.87
CA LEU A 163 -9.74 -3.05 -1.88
C LEU A 163 -10.53 -3.85 -2.93
N LYS A 164 -10.22 -5.14 -3.10
CA LYS A 164 -10.92 -6.08 -3.98
C LYS A 164 -12.29 -6.46 -3.39
N ARG A 165 -13.24 -5.53 -3.47
CA ARG A 165 -14.63 -5.71 -3.03
C ARG A 165 -15.42 -6.60 -3.98
#